data_AF-A0A7X9A5P5-F1
#
_entry.id   AF-A0A7X9A5P5-F1
#
_cell.length_a   1.000
_cell.length_b   1.000
_cell.length_c   1.000
_cell.angle_alpha   90.00
_cell.angle_beta   90.00
_cell.angle_gamma   90.00
#
_symmetry.space_group_name_H-M   'P 1'
#
loop_
_entity.id
_entity.type
_entity.pdbx_description
1 polymer ?
#
loop_
_entity_poly.entity_id
_entity_poly.type
_entity_poly.pdbx_seq_one_letter_code
_entity_poly.pdbx_strand_id
1 'polypeptide(L)'
;FQETLQEGMKVAGEIITKVKQDGQEKISGTYAFLLYDTYGFPLDLTADIAEENGLIVDTAGFESAMEEQRKRARSARQDAKAFDEELVLVPLLKDIPATNFVGYSSCRGDGTVLAIVMGERIIQTANTGDQGYLILNETPFYAERGGQTGDTGVVIGKEGTAIVQDTQQMVNGIVLHRFTLREGSLTVGDKVRLEVDVERRRAIARNHTATHLIHKALKQVVGEHANQAGSLVAPDRLRFDFSHFTSIEDAELEQIEDIVNREVLNNIPVETLETNLDDAKKMGATALFGEKYGDTVRVVKMGNFSMELCGGTHCSSTGEVGLVKLVSESGIGAGLRRIEAVTGDYARDYFRKEEKVLKEAALALKTLPHEVGKKIETLLQDLKQKEKELEALQAKLAKQATGDILNQVETINEVKAIIAQVQVPDMNSLRSLADLIKDKLGSGVIVLGATSKDKVNFVTMVTPDLVQKGLHAGNILKETAKVAGGGGGGRPDMAQAGGKKPEMASQALDKARETIAAQLSRG
;
A
#
# COMPACT_ATOMS: atom_id res chain seq x y z
N PHE A 1 -0.82 -13.39 9.25
CA PHE A 1 -1.55 -14.64 9.56
C PHE A 1 -1.29 -15.11 10.98
N GLN A 2 -0.07 -15.53 11.36
CA GLN A 2 0.20 -15.99 12.74
C GLN A 2 -0.03 -14.91 13.83
N GLU A 3 0.35 -13.65 13.58
CA GLU A 3 0.10 -12.56 14.55
C GLU A 3 -1.40 -12.26 14.72
N THR A 4 -2.15 -12.18 13.62
CA THR A 4 -3.60 -11.93 13.64
C THR A 4 -4.39 -13.11 14.24
N LEU A 5 -3.94 -14.36 14.00
CA LEU A 5 -4.53 -15.56 14.60
C LEU A 5 -4.24 -15.65 16.10
N GLN A 6 -3.05 -15.24 16.55
CA GLN A 6 -2.72 -15.16 17.98
C GLN A 6 -3.56 -14.12 18.70
N GLU A 7 -3.77 -12.96 18.08
CA GLU A 7 -4.63 -11.91 18.64
C GLU A 7 -6.11 -12.34 18.65
N GLY A 8 -6.59 -12.95 17.56
CA GLY A 8 -7.93 -13.54 17.47
C GLY A 8 -8.16 -14.66 18.49
N MET A 9 -7.19 -15.56 18.71
CA MET A 9 -7.27 -16.61 19.73
C MET A 9 -7.28 -16.05 21.15
N LYS A 10 -6.50 -14.99 21.41
CA LYS A 10 -6.51 -14.32 22.71
C LYS A 10 -7.88 -13.69 22.99
N VAL A 11 -8.43 -12.96 22.01
CA VAL A 11 -9.76 -12.34 22.13
C VAL A 11 -10.87 -13.39 22.23
N ALA A 12 -10.79 -14.49 21.48
CA ALA A 12 -11.72 -15.60 21.59
C ALA A 12 -11.71 -16.23 23.01
N GLY A 13 -10.52 -16.42 23.59
CA GLY A 13 -10.37 -16.89 24.97
C GLY A 13 -10.96 -15.93 26.01
N GLU A 14 -10.80 -14.62 25.81
CA GLU A 14 -11.41 -13.59 26.66
C GLU A 14 -12.95 -13.60 26.57
N ILE A 15 -13.50 -13.73 25.36
CA ILE A 15 -14.94 -13.85 25.12
C ILE A 15 -15.51 -15.10 25.79
N ILE A 16 -14.85 -16.25 25.64
CA ILE A 16 -15.29 -17.52 26.26
C ILE A 16 -15.27 -17.42 27.78
N THR A 17 -14.23 -16.82 28.35
CA THR A 17 -14.12 -16.62 29.79
C THR A 17 -15.27 -15.75 30.30
N LYS A 18 -15.58 -14.67 29.57
CA LYS A 18 -16.67 -13.76 29.90
C LYS A 18 -18.05 -14.42 29.77
N VAL A 19 -18.31 -15.14 28.69
CA VAL A 19 -19.56 -15.90 28.46
C VAL A 19 -19.79 -16.92 29.58
N LYS A 20 -18.74 -17.63 30.02
CA LYS A 20 -18.81 -18.56 31.15
C LYS A 20 -19.04 -17.87 32.50
N GLN A 21 -18.38 -16.73 32.74
CA GLN A 21 -18.58 -15.93 33.97
C GLN A 21 -20.00 -15.38 34.06
N ASP A 22 -20.59 -15.02 32.92
CA ASP A 22 -21.96 -14.52 32.83
C ASP A 22 -23.01 -15.65 32.83
N GLY A 23 -22.58 -16.92 32.97
CA GLY A 23 -23.46 -18.09 33.03
C GLY A 23 -24.19 -18.41 31.72
N GLN A 24 -23.65 -17.96 30.59
CA GLN A 24 -24.23 -18.17 29.27
C GLN A 24 -23.64 -19.42 28.61
N GLU A 25 -24.49 -20.18 27.92
CA GLU A 25 -24.11 -21.41 27.21
C GLU A 25 -23.79 -21.15 25.72
N LYS A 26 -23.87 -19.89 25.28
CA LYS A 26 -23.80 -19.51 23.88
C LYS A 26 -22.94 -18.27 23.64
N ILE A 27 -22.01 -18.33 22.68
CA ILE A 27 -21.34 -17.15 22.13
C ILE A 27 -22.33 -16.45 21.20
N SER A 28 -22.67 -15.19 21.51
CA SER A 28 -23.63 -14.43 20.71
C SER A 28 -23.11 -14.19 19.28
N GLY A 29 -24.05 -13.99 18.35
CA GLY A 29 -23.72 -13.77 16.95
C GLY A 29 -22.91 -12.49 16.73
N THR A 30 -23.09 -11.51 17.62
CA THR A 30 -22.32 -10.26 17.64
C THR A 30 -20.86 -10.48 18.02
N TYR A 31 -20.58 -11.38 18.97
CA TYR A 31 -19.20 -11.72 19.34
C TYR A 31 -18.53 -12.58 18.27
N ALA A 32 -19.25 -13.55 17.68
CA ALA A 32 -18.75 -14.30 16.54
C ALA A 32 -18.47 -13.38 15.33
N PHE A 33 -19.34 -12.39 15.11
CA PHE A 33 -19.16 -11.39 14.05
C PHE A 33 -17.97 -10.48 14.33
N LEU A 34 -17.77 -10.04 15.57
CA LEU A 34 -16.60 -9.25 15.97
C LEU A 34 -15.30 -10.01 15.72
N LEU A 35 -15.23 -11.28 16.11
CA LEU A 35 -14.10 -12.16 15.88
C LEU A 35 -13.79 -12.28 14.37
N TYR A 36 -14.82 -12.46 13.55
CA TYR A 36 -14.69 -12.56 12.10
C TYR A 36 -14.30 -11.25 11.42
N ASP A 37 -15.04 -10.16 11.67
CA ASP A 37 -14.94 -8.89 10.95
C ASP A 37 -13.74 -8.06 11.42
N THR A 38 -13.50 -7.99 12.73
CA THR A 38 -12.45 -7.15 13.31
C THR A 38 -11.13 -7.88 13.45
N TYR A 39 -11.16 -9.17 13.84
CA TYR A 39 -9.95 -9.93 14.14
C TYR A 39 -9.64 -11.00 13.09
N GLY A 40 -10.45 -11.10 12.02
CA GLY A 40 -10.24 -12.05 10.93
C GLY A 40 -10.32 -13.51 11.36
N PHE A 41 -10.94 -13.79 12.52
CA PHE A 41 -11.02 -15.13 13.12
C PHE A 41 -12.23 -15.88 12.55
N PRO A 42 -12.04 -16.97 11.79
CA PRO A 42 -13.11 -17.69 11.11
C PRO A 42 -14.22 -18.16 12.04
N LEU A 43 -15.47 -18.19 11.53
CA LEU A 43 -16.61 -18.72 12.28
C LEU A 43 -16.41 -20.19 12.64
N ASP A 44 -15.84 -20.99 11.74
CA ASP A 44 -15.57 -22.41 11.97
C ASP A 44 -14.62 -22.62 13.15
N LEU A 45 -13.51 -21.86 13.20
CA LEU A 45 -12.59 -21.90 14.34
C LEU A 45 -13.22 -21.35 15.63
N THR A 46 -14.14 -20.38 15.51
CA THR A 46 -14.92 -19.90 16.66
C THR A 46 -15.83 -21.00 17.20
N ALA A 47 -16.45 -21.79 16.31
CA ALA A 47 -17.29 -22.92 16.67
C ALA A 47 -16.49 -24.06 17.30
N ASP A 48 -15.33 -24.40 16.73
CA ASP A 48 -14.44 -25.45 17.27
C ASP A 48 -14.00 -25.12 18.70
N ILE A 49 -13.51 -23.89 18.95
CA ILE A 49 -13.05 -23.47 20.27
C ILE A 49 -14.23 -23.34 21.26
N ALA A 50 -15.41 -22.91 20.79
CA ALA A 50 -16.61 -22.88 21.61
C ALA A 50 -17.00 -24.30 22.07
N GLU A 51 -16.99 -25.27 21.16
CA GLU A 51 -17.32 -26.66 21.44
C GLU A 51 -16.33 -27.31 22.42
N GLU A 52 -15.02 -27.10 22.23
CA GLU A 52 -13.98 -27.52 23.18
C GLU A 52 -14.21 -26.97 24.60
N ASN A 53 -14.91 -25.84 24.70
CA ASN A 53 -15.23 -25.16 25.94
C ASN A 53 -16.65 -25.43 26.45
N GLY A 54 -17.43 -26.31 25.81
CA GLY A 54 -18.80 -26.64 26.19
C GLY A 54 -19.81 -25.52 25.90
N LEU A 55 -19.52 -24.67 24.92
CA LEU A 55 -20.38 -23.59 24.45
C LEU A 55 -20.82 -23.84 23.00
N ILE A 56 -21.91 -23.19 22.58
CA ILE A 56 -22.35 -23.17 21.17
C ILE A 56 -22.27 -21.75 20.60
N VAL A 57 -22.16 -21.62 19.28
CA VAL A 57 -22.14 -20.31 18.60
C VAL A 57 -23.52 -19.98 18.03
N ASP A 58 -23.94 -18.72 18.15
CA ASP A 58 -25.16 -18.21 17.52
C ASP A 58 -24.96 -17.88 16.04
N THR A 59 -25.03 -18.91 15.21
CA THR A 59 -24.89 -18.79 13.76
C THR A 59 -25.95 -17.89 13.13
N ALA A 60 -27.22 -17.98 13.58
CA ALA A 60 -28.29 -17.11 13.09
C ALA A 60 -28.04 -15.63 13.43
N GLY A 61 -27.58 -15.34 14.65
CA GLY A 61 -27.18 -13.98 15.03
C GLY A 61 -25.97 -13.46 14.25
N PHE A 62 -25.02 -14.33 13.92
CA PHE A 62 -23.86 -14.00 13.10
C PHE A 62 -24.28 -13.62 11.66
N GLU A 63 -25.15 -14.43 11.05
CA GLU A 63 -25.68 -14.16 9.71
C GLU A 63 -26.46 -12.83 9.67
N SER A 64 -27.27 -12.54 10.69
CA SER A 64 -27.97 -11.26 10.81
C SER A 64 -26.99 -10.07 10.90
N ALA A 65 -25.90 -10.19 11.67
CA ALA A 65 -24.89 -9.15 11.78
C ALA A 65 -24.11 -8.94 10.47
N MET A 66 -23.81 -10.02 9.75
CA MET A 66 -23.23 -9.98 8.40
C MET A 66 -24.15 -9.28 7.39
N GLU A 67 -25.46 -9.55 7.44
CA GLU A 67 -26.43 -8.84 6.59
C GLU A 67 -26.51 -7.34 6.90
N GLU A 68 -26.49 -6.96 8.18
CA GLU A 68 -26.47 -5.55 8.58
C GLU A 68 -25.19 -4.84 8.15
N GLN A 69 -24.02 -5.49 8.24
CA GLN A 69 -22.76 -4.93 7.76
C GLN A 69 -22.76 -4.81 6.23
N ARG A 70 -23.29 -5.79 5.50
CA ARG A 70 -23.50 -5.70 4.05
C ARG A 70 -24.44 -4.56 3.67
N LYS A 71 -25.54 -4.36 4.41
CA LYS A 71 -26.45 -3.22 4.22
C LYS A 71 -25.72 -1.90 4.48
N ARG A 72 -24.95 -1.79 5.56
CA ARG A 72 -24.14 -0.61 5.90
C ARG A 72 -23.08 -0.30 4.83
N ALA A 73 -22.38 -1.31 4.34
CA ALA A 73 -21.39 -1.17 3.28
C ALA A 73 -22.03 -0.77 1.93
N ARG A 74 -23.26 -1.24 1.64
CA ARG A 74 -24.05 -0.80 0.49
C ARG A 74 -24.49 0.66 0.62
N SER A 75 -24.97 1.08 1.79
CA SER A 75 -25.32 2.49 2.05
C SER A 75 -24.10 3.42 2.10
N ALA A 76 -22.91 2.90 2.42
CA ALA A 76 -21.66 3.66 2.37
C ALA A 76 -21.04 3.73 0.96
N ARG A 77 -21.47 2.86 0.02
CA ARG A 77 -21.03 2.86 -1.39
C ARG A 77 -21.85 3.80 -2.28
N GLN A 78 -23.04 4.21 -1.87
CA GLN A 78 -23.72 5.36 -2.45
C GLN A 78 -23.11 6.60 -1.79
N ASP A 79 -22.29 7.36 -2.52
CA ASP A 79 -21.79 8.64 -2.06
C ASP A 79 -22.94 9.44 -1.44
N ALA A 80 -22.81 9.89 -0.20
CA ALA A 80 -23.87 10.63 0.50
C ALA A 80 -24.40 11.82 -0.33
N LYS A 81 -23.56 12.39 -1.20
CA LYS A 81 -23.94 13.42 -2.17
C LYS A 81 -24.79 12.91 -3.34
N ALA A 82 -24.52 11.71 -3.86
CA ALA A 82 -25.30 11.12 -4.96
C ALA A 82 -26.72 10.75 -4.48
N PHE A 83 -26.85 10.29 -3.24
CA PHE A 83 -28.15 10.02 -2.62
C PHE A 83 -28.98 11.29 -2.39
N ASP A 84 -28.34 12.36 -1.89
CA ASP A 84 -29.00 13.67 -1.69
C ASP A 84 -29.43 14.31 -3.04
N GLU A 85 -28.61 14.23 -4.09
CA GLU A 85 -28.99 14.70 -5.43
C GLU A 85 -30.13 13.87 -6.04
N GLU A 86 -30.11 12.53 -5.89
CA GLU A 86 -31.16 11.66 -6.43
C GLU A 86 -32.52 11.90 -5.77
N LEU A 87 -32.55 12.15 -4.45
CA LEU A 87 -33.76 12.54 -3.70
C LEU A 87 -34.43 13.81 -4.25
N VAL A 88 -33.64 14.75 -4.76
CA VAL A 88 -34.16 15.99 -5.38
C VAL A 88 -34.59 15.75 -6.82
N LEU A 89 -33.83 14.98 -7.60
CA LEU A 89 -34.08 14.77 -9.02
C LEU A 89 -35.28 13.86 -9.31
N VAL A 90 -35.55 12.85 -8.47
CA VAL A 90 -36.66 11.90 -8.68
C VAL A 90 -38.02 12.60 -8.76
N PRO A 91 -38.41 13.48 -7.82
CA PRO A 91 -39.66 14.24 -7.92
C PRO A 91 -39.72 15.18 -9.14
N LEU A 92 -38.59 15.82 -9.51
CA LEU A 92 -38.51 16.75 -10.63
C LEU A 92 -38.75 16.05 -11.98
N LEU A 93 -38.25 14.83 -12.12
CA LEU A 93 -38.27 14.07 -13.37
C LEU A 93 -39.36 12.99 -13.44
N LYS A 94 -40.31 12.99 -12.50
CA LYS A 94 -41.35 11.94 -12.36
C LYS A 94 -42.18 11.71 -13.64
N ASP A 95 -42.39 12.75 -14.45
CA ASP A 95 -43.22 12.71 -15.66
C ASP A 95 -42.38 12.46 -16.93
N ILE A 96 -41.05 12.31 -16.78
CA ILE A 96 -40.13 12.03 -17.89
C ILE A 96 -39.99 10.50 -18.04
N PRO A 97 -40.16 9.95 -19.24
CA PRO A 97 -40.01 8.51 -19.47
C PRO A 97 -38.55 8.05 -19.32
N ALA A 98 -38.35 6.76 -19.09
CA ALA A 98 -37.03 6.14 -19.10
C ALA A 98 -36.31 6.36 -20.46
N THR A 99 -34.99 6.54 -20.42
CA THR A 99 -34.20 6.80 -21.61
C THR A 99 -33.95 5.52 -22.39
N ASN A 100 -34.16 5.53 -23.71
CA ASN A 100 -33.79 4.41 -24.58
C ASN A 100 -32.27 4.39 -24.81
N PHE A 101 -31.60 3.30 -24.41
CA PHE A 101 -30.17 3.15 -24.62
C PHE A 101 -29.86 2.40 -25.91
N VAL A 102 -29.17 3.04 -26.84
CA VAL A 102 -28.78 2.47 -28.16
C VAL A 102 -27.27 2.26 -28.31
N GLY A 103 -26.52 2.48 -27.22
CA GLY A 103 -25.06 2.54 -27.24
C GLY A 103 -24.33 1.20 -27.38
N TYR A 104 -25.05 0.07 -27.45
CA TYR A 104 -24.45 -1.24 -27.71
C TYR A 104 -24.02 -1.41 -29.17
N SER A 105 -24.75 -0.81 -30.11
CA SER A 105 -24.51 -0.95 -31.55
C SER A 105 -23.75 0.22 -32.16
N SER A 106 -23.81 1.40 -31.54
CA SER A 106 -23.21 2.62 -32.07
C SER A 106 -22.72 3.58 -30.98
N CYS A 107 -21.61 4.26 -31.22
CA CYS A 107 -21.13 5.38 -30.38
C CYS A 107 -21.68 6.74 -30.85
N ARG A 108 -22.56 6.74 -31.86
CA ARG A 108 -23.25 7.91 -32.39
C ARG A 108 -24.74 7.65 -32.46
N GLY A 109 -25.54 8.67 -32.21
CA GLY A 109 -27.00 8.60 -32.32
C GLY A 109 -27.63 9.97 -32.42
N ASP A 110 -28.95 9.97 -32.51
CA ASP A 110 -29.77 11.18 -32.47
C ASP A 110 -30.72 11.08 -31.27
N GLY A 111 -31.03 12.22 -30.67
CA GLY A 111 -31.92 12.30 -29.52
C GLY A 111 -32.72 13.60 -29.53
N THR A 112 -33.71 13.66 -28.65
CA THR A 112 -34.50 14.86 -28.35
C THR A 112 -34.32 15.21 -26.89
N VAL A 113 -34.07 16.49 -26.61
CA VAL A 113 -33.96 17.02 -25.25
C VAL A 113 -35.33 16.98 -24.58
N LEU A 114 -35.47 16.15 -23.53
CA LEU A 114 -36.71 16.05 -22.76
C LEU A 114 -36.73 16.99 -21.55
N ALA A 115 -35.58 17.17 -20.90
CA ALA A 115 -35.43 18.10 -19.79
C ALA A 115 -33.99 18.58 -19.67
N ILE A 116 -33.83 19.79 -19.13
CA ILE A 116 -32.56 20.36 -18.73
C ILE A 116 -32.67 20.72 -17.25
N VAL A 117 -31.85 20.11 -16.40
CA VAL A 117 -31.85 20.36 -14.96
C VAL A 117 -30.61 21.15 -14.57
N MET A 118 -30.79 22.29 -13.90
CA MET A 118 -29.70 23.07 -13.32
C MET A 118 -30.00 23.32 -11.84
N GLY A 119 -29.12 22.83 -10.96
CA GLY A 119 -29.39 22.77 -9.54
C GLY A 119 -30.66 21.93 -9.26
N GLU A 120 -31.63 22.51 -8.56
CA GLU A 120 -32.87 21.83 -8.16
C GLU A 120 -34.08 22.20 -9.05
N ARG A 121 -33.85 22.61 -10.31
CA ARG A 121 -34.92 23.09 -11.19
C ARG A 121 -34.75 22.63 -12.62
N ILE A 122 -35.88 22.31 -13.27
CA ILE A 122 -35.95 22.18 -14.73
C ILE A 122 -36.02 23.57 -15.35
N ILE A 123 -35.17 23.81 -16.34
CA ILE A 123 -35.14 25.04 -17.13
C ILE A 123 -35.46 24.76 -18.60
N GLN A 124 -35.99 25.76 -19.29
CA GLN A 124 -36.38 25.61 -20.69
C GLN A 124 -35.17 25.63 -21.63
N THR A 125 -34.18 26.50 -21.37
CA THR A 125 -33.04 26.75 -22.24
C THR A 125 -31.77 26.95 -21.41
N ALA A 126 -30.71 26.19 -21.73
CA ALA A 126 -29.36 26.39 -21.23
C ALA A 126 -28.56 27.24 -22.21
N ASN A 127 -27.66 28.08 -21.70
CA ASN A 127 -26.79 28.98 -22.45
C ASN A 127 -25.31 28.67 -22.19
N THR A 128 -24.44 29.28 -22.99
CA THR A 128 -22.99 29.07 -22.91
C THR A 128 -22.47 29.28 -21.48
N GLY A 129 -21.71 28.31 -20.97
CA GLY A 129 -21.18 28.30 -19.61
C GLY A 129 -22.05 27.58 -18.58
N ASP A 130 -23.33 27.32 -18.90
CA ASP A 130 -24.23 26.62 -17.99
C ASP A 130 -23.82 25.16 -17.78
N GLN A 131 -24.06 24.66 -16.57
CA GLN A 131 -23.76 23.30 -16.14
C GLN A 131 -24.98 22.66 -15.50
N GLY A 132 -25.17 21.37 -15.75
CA GLY A 132 -26.31 20.65 -15.21
C GLY A 132 -26.44 19.24 -15.78
N TYR A 133 -27.66 18.73 -15.77
CA TYR A 133 -28.02 17.44 -16.34
C TYR A 133 -28.92 17.60 -17.55
N LEU A 134 -28.56 16.94 -18.65
CA LEU A 134 -29.39 16.83 -19.84
C LEU A 134 -30.07 15.46 -19.84
N ILE A 135 -31.39 15.46 -20.02
CA ILE A 135 -32.17 14.23 -20.14
C ILE A 135 -32.66 14.13 -21.59
N LEU A 136 -32.42 12.96 -22.19
CA LEU A 136 -32.74 12.65 -23.59
C LEU A 136 -33.71 11.49 -23.66
N ASN A 137 -34.51 11.42 -24.72
CA ASN A 137 -35.38 10.27 -24.98
C ASN A 137 -34.57 9.02 -25.39
N GLU A 138 -33.45 9.22 -26.10
CA GLU A 138 -32.57 8.18 -26.61
C GLU A 138 -31.11 8.62 -26.48
N THR A 139 -30.20 7.68 -26.17
CA THR A 139 -28.77 8.00 -26.05
C THR A 139 -27.85 6.82 -26.37
N PRO A 140 -26.71 7.05 -27.07
CA PRO A 140 -25.62 6.09 -27.17
C PRO A 140 -24.70 6.09 -25.94
N PHE A 141 -24.83 7.06 -25.02
CA PHE A 141 -23.98 7.18 -23.83
C PHE A 141 -24.34 6.13 -22.79
N TYR A 142 -23.37 5.30 -22.42
CA TYR A 142 -23.50 4.32 -21.36
C TYR A 142 -23.48 5.06 -20.03
N ALA A 143 -24.54 4.83 -19.26
CA ALA A 143 -24.66 5.36 -17.91
C ALA A 143 -23.96 4.43 -16.92
N GLU A 144 -23.22 4.99 -15.97
CA GLU A 144 -22.44 4.24 -14.99
C GLU A 144 -23.29 3.19 -14.26
N ARG A 145 -22.88 1.91 -14.35
CA ARG A 145 -23.50 0.77 -13.67
C ARG A 145 -22.62 -0.47 -13.78
N GLY A 146 -22.85 -1.46 -12.92
CA GLY A 146 -22.15 -2.75 -12.97
C GLY A 146 -20.62 -2.64 -12.83
N GLY A 147 -20.14 -1.56 -12.20
CA GLY A 147 -18.72 -1.23 -12.10
C GLY A 147 -18.15 -0.46 -13.31
N GLN A 148 -18.85 -0.38 -14.43
CA GLN A 148 -18.41 0.38 -15.60
C GLN A 148 -18.70 1.87 -15.43
N THR A 149 -17.68 2.72 -15.55
CA THR A 149 -17.83 4.18 -15.48
C THR A 149 -18.65 4.73 -16.65
N GLY A 150 -19.36 5.83 -16.42
CA GLY A 150 -20.14 6.53 -17.44
C GLY A 150 -19.32 7.05 -18.61
N ASP A 151 -19.97 7.15 -19.77
CA ASP A 151 -19.36 7.74 -20.95
C ASP A 151 -19.28 9.25 -20.89
N THR A 152 -18.33 9.76 -21.67
CA THR A 152 -18.13 11.17 -21.97
C THR A 152 -18.24 11.41 -23.46
N GLY A 153 -18.38 12.66 -23.87
CA GLY A 153 -18.53 13.00 -25.29
C GLY A 153 -19.20 14.35 -25.50
N VAL A 154 -19.93 14.48 -26.60
CA VAL A 154 -20.57 15.73 -26.98
C VAL A 154 -22.02 15.53 -27.42
N VAL A 155 -22.83 16.54 -27.13
CA VAL A 155 -24.20 16.70 -27.64
C VAL A 155 -24.23 17.94 -28.51
N ILE A 156 -24.62 17.79 -29.77
CA ILE A 156 -24.57 18.82 -30.79
C ILE A 156 -26.01 19.13 -31.21
N GLY A 157 -26.51 20.28 -30.77
CA GLY A 157 -27.78 20.83 -31.22
C GLY A 157 -27.59 21.74 -32.44
N LYS A 158 -28.71 22.28 -32.93
CA LYS A 158 -28.69 23.24 -34.04
C LYS A 158 -27.99 24.55 -33.67
N GLU A 159 -28.16 25.01 -32.44
CA GLU A 159 -27.75 26.33 -31.97
C GLU A 159 -26.71 26.28 -30.85
N GLY A 160 -26.27 25.09 -30.42
CA GLY A 160 -25.30 24.95 -29.34
C GLY A 160 -24.68 23.56 -29.23
N THR A 161 -23.52 23.52 -28.56
CA THR A 161 -22.75 22.29 -28.32
C THR A 161 -22.48 22.12 -26.83
N ALA A 162 -22.88 20.98 -26.26
CA ALA A 162 -22.59 20.60 -24.88
C ALA A 162 -21.51 19.53 -24.80
N ILE A 163 -20.63 19.67 -23.81
CA ILE A 163 -19.65 18.63 -23.45
C ILE A 163 -20.24 17.80 -22.32
N VAL A 164 -20.41 16.50 -22.56
CA VAL A 164 -20.83 15.53 -21.54
C VAL A 164 -19.59 15.03 -20.82
N GLN A 165 -19.51 15.33 -19.53
CA GLN A 165 -18.37 15.01 -18.68
C GLN A 165 -18.55 13.70 -17.92
N ASP A 166 -19.80 13.25 -17.76
CA ASP A 166 -20.15 12.00 -17.09
C ASP A 166 -21.62 11.63 -17.41
N THR A 167 -21.94 10.34 -17.33
CA THR A 167 -23.27 9.82 -17.60
C THR A 167 -23.69 8.86 -16.50
N GLN A 168 -24.80 9.13 -15.82
CA GLN A 168 -25.27 8.40 -14.63
C GLN A 168 -26.69 7.85 -14.85
N GLN A 169 -27.02 6.72 -14.23
CA GLN A 169 -28.36 6.11 -14.33
C GLN A 169 -29.13 6.29 -13.02
N MET A 170 -30.36 6.79 -13.12
CA MET A 170 -31.31 6.84 -12.00
C MET A 170 -32.06 5.51 -11.86
N VAL A 171 -32.61 5.26 -10.66
CA VAL A 171 -33.40 4.05 -10.36
C VAL A 171 -34.62 3.87 -11.29
N ASN A 172 -35.19 4.96 -11.82
CA ASN A 172 -36.34 4.92 -12.74
C ASN A 172 -35.95 4.71 -14.22
N GLY A 173 -34.67 4.47 -14.52
CA GLY A 173 -34.19 4.23 -15.89
C GLY A 173 -33.90 5.50 -16.70
N ILE A 174 -34.00 6.68 -16.09
CA ILE A 174 -33.54 7.93 -16.72
C ILE A 174 -32.02 7.97 -16.74
N VAL A 175 -31.46 8.38 -17.87
CA VAL A 175 -30.03 8.64 -18.01
C VAL A 175 -29.75 10.14 -17.87
N LEU A 176 -28.92 10.48 -16.88
CA LEU A 176 -28.45 11.82 -16.61
C LEU A 176 -27.14 12.06 -17.34
N HIS A 177 -27.09 13.03 -18.24
CA HIS A 177 -25.86 13.44 -18.91
C HIS A 177 -25.35 14.71 -18.22
N ARG A 178 -24.31 14.60 -17.39
CA ARG A 178 -23.71 15.77 -16.75
C ARG A 178 -22.96 16.58 -17.80
N PHE A 179 -23.44 17.78 -18.08
CA PHE A 179 -22.92 18.58 -19.19
C PHE A 179 -22.42 19.96 -18.74
N THR A 180 -21.51 20.52 -19.53
CA THR A 180 -21.24 21.96 -19.60
C THR A 180 -21.54 22.43 -21.02
N LEU A 181 -22.35 23.49 -21.17
CA LEU A 181 -22.62 24.04 -22.50
C LEU A 181 -21.42 24.89 -22.95
N ARG A 182 -20.75 24.46 -24.02
CA ARG A 182 -19.52 25.11 -24.49
C ARG A 182 -19.81 26.37 -25.31
N GLU A 183 -20.84 26.32 -26.14
CA GLU A 183 -21.20 27.41 -27.05
C GLU A 183 -22.70 27.34 -27.37
N GLY A 184 -23.28 28.52 -27.63
CA GLY A 184 -24.67 28.65 -28.05
C GLY A 184 -25.70 28.39 -26.95
N SER A 185 -26.81 27.76 -27.33
CA SER A 185 -27.92 27.38 -26.44
C SER A 185 -28.51 26.02 -26.80
N LEU A 186 -29.06 25.32 -25.79
CA LEU A 186 -29.88 24.11 -25.96
C LEU A 186 -31.22 24.30 -25.27
N THR A 187 -32.31 23.93 -25.93
CA THR A 187 -33.68 24.08 -25.44
C THR A 187 -34.39 22.73 -25.36
N VAL A 188 -35.29 22.58 -24.38
CA VAL A 188 -36.18 21.42 -24.29
C VAL A 188 -37.00 21.29 -25.58
N GLY A 189 -36.99 20.11 -26.19
CA GLY A 189 -37.59 19.81 -27.49
C GLY A 189 -36.61 19.82 -28.67
N ASP A 190 -35.37 20.27 -28.46
CA ASP A 190 -34.36 20.28 -29.52
C ASP A 190 -33.99 18.86 -29.95
N LYS A 191 -33.84 18.67 -31.27
CA LYS A 191 -33.19 17.50 -31.83
C LYS A 191 -31.68 17.70 -31.80
N VAL A 192 -30.98 16.73 -31.24
CA VAL A 192 -29.54 16.77 -31.02
C VAL A 192 -28.86 15.53 -31.57
N ARG A 193 -27.64 15.71 -32.09
CA ARG A 193 -26.73 14.62 -32.44
C ARG A 193 -25.84 14.30 -31.25
N LEU A 194 -25.63 13.03 -31.00
CA LEU A 194 -24.94 12.49 -29.83
C LEU A 194 -23.67 11.77 -30.29
N GLU A 195 -22.51 12.16 -29.75
CA GLU A 195 -21.24 11.50 -30.07
C GLU A 195 -20.47 11.17 -28.79
N VAL A 196 -20.30 9.88 -28.52
CA VAL A 196 -19.48 9.36 -27.42
C VAL A 196 -18.00 9.47 -27.77
N ASP A 197 -17.15 9.73 -26.77
CA ASP A 197 -15.71 9.57 -26.88
C ASP A 197 -15.36 8.10 -27.15
N VAL A 198 -15.10 7.80 -28.43
CA VAL A 198 -14.88 6.43 -28.91
C VAL A 198 -13.61 5.83 -28.33
N GLU A 199 -12.56 6.62 -28.14
CA GLU A 199 -11.29 6.12 -27.60
C GLU A 199 -11.47 5.72 -26.14
N ARG A 200 -12.10 6.60 -25.34
CA ARG A 200 -12.46 6.29 -23.95
C ARG A 200 -13.35 5.05 -23.87
N ARG A 201 -14.43 5.00 -24.67
CA ARG A 201 -15.36 3.85 -24.71
C ARG A 201 -14.64 2.55 -25.01
N ARG A 202 -13.74 2.55 -25.99
CA ARG A 202 -12.95 1.36 -26.35
C ARG A 202 -12.06 0.93 -25.19
N ALA A 203 -11.36 1.86 -24.52
CA ALA A 203 -10.52 1.53 -23.38
C ALA A 203 -11.34 0.90 -22.22
N ILE A 204 -12.51 1.46 -21.93
CA ILE A 204 -13.46 0.89 -20.96
C ILE A 204 -13.90 -0.51 -21.38
N ALA A 205 -14.27 -0.70 -22.65
CA ALA A 205 -14.71 -2.00 -23.17
C ALA A 205 -13.59 -3.08 -23.13
N ARG A 206 -12.33 -2.69 -23.37
CA ARG A 206 -11.15 -3.57 -23.19
C ARG A 206 -11.05 -4.03 -21.74
N ASN A 207 -11.09 -3.08 -20.82
CA ASN A 207 -11.04 -3.36 -19.39
C ASN A 207 -12.23 -4.22 -18.94
N HIS A 208 -13.44 -3.98 -19.44
CA HIS A 208 -14.61 -4.79 -19.10
C HIS A 208 -14.45 -6.24 -19.58
N THR A 209 -14.01 -6.41 -20.83
CA THR A 209 -13.76 -7.73 -21.41
C THR A 209 -12.66 -8.46 -20.62
N ALA A 210 -11.58 -7.77 -20.27
CA ALA A 210 -10.52 -8.31 -19.43
C ALA A 210 -11.01 -8.72 -18.03
N THR A 211 -11.93 -7.97 -17.42
CA THR A 211 -12.53 -8.35 -16.13
C THR A 211 -13.17 -9.73 -16.18
N HIS A 212 -13.91 -10.07 -17.25
CA HIS A 212 -14.51 -11.39 -17.41
C HIS A 212 -13.46 -12.49 -17.60
N LEU A 213 -12.41 -12.19 -18.37
CA LEU A 213 -11.31 -13.14 -18.56
C LEU A 213 -10.57 -13.41 -17.24
N ILE A 214 -10.28 -12.35 -16.48
CA ILE A 214 -9.65 -12.42 -15.16
C ILE A 214 -10.53 -13.21 -14.18
N HIS A 215 -11.84 -12.93 -14.13
CA HIS A 215 -12.77 -13.64 -13.26
C HIS A 215 -12.76 -15.14 -13.54
N LYS A 216 -12.79 -15.54 -14.82
CA LYS A 216 -12.73 -16.96 -15.17
C LYS A 216 -11.38 -17.60 -14.87
N ALA A 217 -10.27 -16.91 -15.17
CA ALA A 217 -8.93 -17.40 -14.88
C ALA A 217 -8.70 -17.55 -13.36
N LEU A 218 -9.17 -16.59 -12.56
CA LEU A 218 -9.17 -16.68 -11.10
C LEU A 218 -9.87 -17.94 -10.61
N LYS A 219 -11.05 -18.25 -11.14
CA LYS A 219 -11.78 -19.46 -10.75
C LYS A 219 -11.05 -20.75 -11.12
N GLN A 220 -10.31 -20.76 -12.23
CA GLN A 220 -9.52 -21.93 -12.65
C GLN A 220 -8.28 -22.14 -11.79
N VAL A 221 -7.60 -21.07 -11.37
CA VAL A 221 -6.35 -21.13 -10.61
C VAL A 221 -6.61 -21.23 -9.12
N VAL A 222 -7.39 -20.29 -8.58
CA VAL A 222 -7.64 -20.15 -7.14
C VAL A 222 -8.82 -21.02 -6.69
N GLY A 223 -9.83 -21.19 -7.54
CA GLY A 223 -10.99 -22.04 -7.28
C GLY A 223 -12.35 -21.35 -7.46
N GLU A 224 -13.40 -22.15 -7.62
CA GLU A 224 -14.76 -21.68 -7.94
C GLU A 224 -15.40 -20.75 -6.87
N HIS A 225 -14.85 -20.73 -5.65
CA HIS A 225 -15.28 -19.80 -4.59
C HIS A 225 -14.86 -18.34 -4.85
N ALA A 226 -13.94 -18.07 -5.79
CA ALA A 226 -13.48 -16.73 -6.14
C ALA A 226 -14.55 -15.95 -6.91
N ASN A 227 -15.61 -15.54 -6.20
CA ASN A 227 -16.74 -14.81 -6.76
C ASN A 227 -16.56 -13.31 -6.58
N GLN A 228 -17.05 -12.53 -7.55
CA GLN A 228 -16.99 -11.08 -7.52
C GLN A 228 -17.71 -10.48 -6.29
N ALA A 229 -17.02 -9.59 -5.58
CA ALA A 229 -17.52 -8.77 -4.47
C ALA A 229 -17.52 -7.25 -4.80
N GLY A 230 -16.92 -6.87 -5.93
CA GLY A 230 -16.85 -5.49 -6.39
C GLY A 230 -16.10 -5.40 -7.71
N SER A 231 -16.41 -4.37 -8.50
CA SER A 231 -15.73 -4.10 -9.76
C SER A 231 -15.62 -2.61 -9.99
N LEU A 232 -14.57 -2.18 -10.68
CA LEU A 232 -14.47 -0.88 -11.33
C LEU A 232 -13.83 -1.11 -12.70
N VAL A 233 -14.47 -0.57 -13.73
CA VAL A 233 -14.01 -0.60 -15.12
C VAL A 233 -13.97 0.84 -15.60
N ALA A 234 -12.78 1.43 -15.51
CA ALA A 234 -12.45 2.78 -15.95
C ALA A 234 -11.65 2.71 -17.26
N PRO A 235 -11.39 3.81 -17.99
CA PRO A 235 -10.58 3.74 -19.21
C PRO A 235 -9.11 3.38 -18.94
N ASP A 236 -8.56 3.84 -17.82
CA ASP A 236 -7.14 3.75 -17.49
C ASP A 236 -6.78 2.49 -16.70
N ARG A 237 -7.74 1.88 -16.01
CA ARG A 237 -7.55 0.65 -15.23
C ARG A 237 -8.85 -0.11 -15.00
N LEU A 238 -8.71 -1.35 -14.58
CA LEU A 238 -9.77 -2.13 -13.94
C LEU A 238 -9.36 -2.56 -12.53
N ARG A 239 -10.37 -2.81 -11.70
CA ARG A 239 -10.25 -3.32 -10.35
C ARG A 239 -11.29 -4.40 -10.15
N PHE A 240 -10.86 -5.57 -9.71
CA PHE A 240 -11.72 -6.71 -9.46
C PHE A 240 -11.56 -7.18 -8.01
N ASP A 241 -12.65 -7.07 -7.25
CA ASP A 241 -12.70 -7.52 -5.87
C ASP A 241 -13.39 -8.88 -5.83
N PHE A 242 -12.81 -9.84 -5.11
CA PHE A 242 -13.32 -11.22 -5.05
C PHE A 242 -13.16 -11.84 -3.66
N SER A 243 -13.97 -12.87 -3.38
CA SER A 243 -13.91 -13.63 -2.14
C SER A 243 -12.75 -14.62 -2.14
N HIS A 244 -11.76 -14.40 -1.28
CA HIS A 244 -10.66 -15.32 -1.04
C HIS A 244 -9.97 -15.02 0.30
N PHE A 245 -9.53 -16.05 1.02
CA PHE A 245 -9.07 -15.92 2.41
C PHE A 245 -7.56 -15.63 2.54
N THR A 246 -6.75 -16.07 1.56
CA THR A 246 -5.28 -16.04 1.61
C THR A 246 -4.71 -15.18 0.49
N SER A 247 -3.46 -14.73 0.62
CA SER A 247 -2.79 -14.06 -0.51
C SER A 247 -2.68 -15.02 -1.67
N ILE A 248 -2.86 -14.50 -2.88
CA ILE A 248 -2.51 -15.24 -4.07
C ILE A 248 -0.98 -15.20 -4.16
N GLU A 249 -0.36 -16.35 -4.38
CA GLU A 249 1.08 -16.41 -4.56
C GLU A 249 1.49 -15.80 -5.90
N ASP A 250 2.71 -15.25 -5.99
CA ASP A 250 3.19 -14.61 -7.23
C ASP A 250 3.10 -15.55 -8.44
N ALA A 251 3.39 -16.85 -8.25
CA ALA A 251 3.28 -17.86 -9.30
C ALA A 251 1.83 -18.08 -9.78
N GLU A 252 0.85 -18.02 -8.88
CA GLU A 252 -0.56 -18.12 -9.24
C GLU A 252 -1.03 -16.85 -9.97
N LEU A 253 -0.56 -15.66 -9.56
CA LEU A 253 -0.82 -14.41 -10.27
C LEU A 253 -0.25 -14.43 -11.69
N GLU A 254 0.97 -14.92 -11.87
CA GLU A 254 1.58 -15.13 -13.19
C GLU A 254 0.76 -16.10 -14.03
N GLN A 255 0.31 -17.21 -13.44
CA GLN A 255 -0.55 -18.18 -14.13
C GLN A 255 -1.89 -17.57 -14.56
N ILE A 256 -2.53 -16.75 -13.72
CA ILE A 256 -3.77 -16.03 -14.08
C ILE A 256 -3.50 -15.08 -15.25
N GLU A 257 -2.44 -14.28 -15.18
CA GLU A 257 -2.05 -13.35 -16.25
C GLU A 257 -1.78 -14.08 -17.57
N ASP A 258 -1.11 -15.24 -17.52
CA ASP A 258 -0.81 -16.08 -18.68
C ASP A 258 -2.07 -16.67 -19.33
N ILE A 259 -3.02 -17.18 -18.53
CA ILE A 259 -4.30 -17.68 -19.03
C ILE A 259 -5.07 -16.55 -19.72
N VAL A 260 -5.17 -15.39 -19.08
CA VAL A 260 -5.89 -14.24 -19.65
C VAL A 260 -5.27 -13.81 -20.98
N ASN A 261 -3.95 -13.64 -21.03
CA ASN A 261 -3.28 -13.23 -22.26
C ASN A 261 -3.31 -14.31 -23.34
N ARG A 262 -3.36 -15.60 -22.98
CA ARG A 262 -3.61 -16.69 -23.93
C ARG A 262 -4.97 -16.54 -24.60
N GLU A 263 -6.02 -16.26 -23.83
CA GLU A 263 -7.37 -16.09 -24.37
C GLU A 263 -7.53 -14.80 -25.17
N VAL A 264 -6.81 -13.75 -24.83
CA VAL A 264 -6.67 -12.56 -25.68
C VAL A 264 -6.06 -12.94 -27.04
N LEU A 265 -4.94 -13.69 -27.04
CA LEU A 265 -4.27 -14.12 -28.27
C LEU A 265 -5.10 -15.08 -29.12
N ASN A 266 -6.00 -15.85 -28.50
CA ASN A 266 -6.96 -16.71 -29.22
C ASN A 266 -8.00 -15.91 -30.01
N ASN A 267 -8.14 -14.60 -29.76
CA ASN A 267 -9.02 -13.68 -30.47
C ASN A 267 -10.46 -14.19 -30.60
N ILE A 268 -11.01 -14.67 -29.48
CA ILE A 268 -12.33 -15.28 -29.41
C ILE A 268 -13.41 -14.21 -29.67
N PRO A 269 -14.41 -14.47 -30.53
CA PRO A 269 -15.55 -13.59 -30.69
C PRO A 269 -16.32 -13.37 -29.38
N VAL A 270 -16.70 -12.12 -29.12
CA VAL A 270 -17.55 -11.75 -27.98
C VAL A 270 -19.00 -11.67 -28.47
N GLU A 271 -19.83 -12.61 -28.03
CA GLU A 271 -21.23 -12.74 -28.43
C GLU A 271 -22.15 -12.26 -27.32
N THR A 272 -23.30 -11.68 -27.69
CA THR A 272 -24.28 -11.17 -26.73
C THR A 272 -25.67 -11.66 -27.06
N LEU A 273 -26.42 -12.08 -26.04
CA LEU A 273 -27.79 -12.58 -26.16
C LEU A 273 -28.67 -11.95 -25.08
N GLU A 274 -29.88 -11.54 -25.44
CA GLU A 274 -30.93 -11.22 -24.47
C GLU A 274 -31.87 -12.42 -24.29
N THR A 275 -32.12 -12.80 -23.04
CA THR A 275 -32.97 -13.94 -22.69
C THR A 275 -33.55 -13.76 -21.28
N ASN A 276 -34.38 -14.67 -20.80
CA ASN A 276 -34.83 -14.67 -19.40
C ASN A 276 -33.77 -15.29 -18.47
N LEU A 277 -33.87 -15.00 -17.18
CA LEU A 277 -32.88 -15.43 -16.18
C LEU A 277 -32.73 -16.96 -16.09
N ASP A 278 -33.83 -17.71 -16.21
CA ASP A 278 -33.81 -19.17 -16.07
C ASP A 278 -33.10 -19.84 -17.24
N ASP A 279 -33.34 -19.37 -18.45
CA ASP A 279 -32.66 -19.88 -19.64
C ASP A 279 -31.18 -19.51 -19.65
N ALA A 280 -30.82 -18.30 -19.20
CA ALA A 280 -29.41 -17.93 -19.03
C ALA A 280 -28.68 -18.85 -18.04
N LYS A 281 -29.33 -19.20 -16.91
CA LYS A 281 -28.77 -20.15 -15.94
C LYS A 281 -28.61 -21.55 -16.54
N LYS A 282 -29.58 -22.04 -17.32
CA LYS A 282 -29.48 -23.34 -18.02
C LYS A 282 -28.34 -23.39 -19.03
N MET A 283 -28.00 -22.24 -19.64
CA MET A 283 -26.85 -22.13 -20.54
C MET A 283 -25.49 -22.15 -19.82
N GLY A 284 -25.49 -22.08 -18.48
CA GLY A 284 -24.27 -22.03 -17.67
C GLY A 284 -23.73 -20.61 -17.47
N ALA A 285 -24.54 -19.57 -17.72
CA ALA A 285 -24.13 -18.20 -17.45
C ALA A 285 -23.91 -17.98 -15.95
N THR A 286 -22.74 -17.46 -15.60
CA THR A 286 -22.46 -17.06 -14.21
C THR A 286 -23.23 -15.79 -13.91
N ALA A 287 -24.06 -15.83 -12.87
CA ALA A 287 -24.71 -14.64 -12.32
C ALA A 287 -23.81 -14.02 -11.25
N LEU A 288 -23.65 -12.69 -11.29
CA LEU A 288 -22.94 -11.96 -10.25
C LEU A 288 -23.77 -11.97 -8.94
N PHE A 289 -23.10 -12.27 -7.83
CA PHE A 289 -23.73 -12.46 -6.54
C PHE A 289 -24.23 -11.12 -5.96
N GLY A 290 -25.51 -11.06 -5.58
CA GLY A 290 -26.10 -9.91 -4.90
C GLY A 290 -26.70 -8.82 -5.81
N GLU A 291 -26.65 -9.00 -7.14
CA GLU A 291 -27.34 -8.16 -8.13
C GLU A 291 -28.82 -8.55 -8.26
N LYS A 292 -29.69 -7.55 -8.48
CA LYS A 292 -31.10 -7.78 -8.83
C LYS A 292 -31.25 -7.75 -10.35
N TYR A 293 -31.71 -8.86 -10.92
CA TYR A 293 -31.96 -8.98 -12.35
C TYR A 293 -33.43 -8.74 -12.65
N GLY A 294 -33.72 -8.06 -13.77
CA GLY A 294 -35.08 -7.96 -14.32
C GLY A 294 -35.51 -9.22 -15.06
N ASP A 295 -36.71 -9.19 -15.64
CA ASP A 295 -37.28 -10.33 -16.37
C ASP A 295 -36.48 -10.73 -17.61
N THR A 296 -35.79 -9.76 -18.22
CA THR A 296 -34.85 -9.96 -19.33
C THR A 296 -33.43 -9.62 -18.87
N VAL A 297 -32.49 -10.52 -19.15
CA VAL A 297 -31.07 -10.38 -18.85
C VAL A 297 -30.24 -10.45 -20.12
N ARG A 298 -29.11 -9.76 -20.10
CA ARG A 298 -28.11 -9.80 -21.17
C ARG A 298 -26.96 -10.72 -20.79
N VAL A 299 -26.72 -11.73 -21.61
CA VAL A 299 -25.60 -12.68 -21.49
C VAL A 299 -24.48 -12.21 -22.41
N VAL A 300 -23.26 -12.19 -21.89
CA VAL A 300 -22.03 -11.97 -22.66
C VAL A 300 -21.22 -13.24 -22.64
N LYS A 301 -20.83 -13.72 -23.82
CA LYS A 301 -20.16 -15.01 -24.02
C LYS A 301 -18.87 -14.81 -24.82
N MET A 302 -17.79 -15.43 -24.36
CA MET A 302 -16.49 -15.46 -25.01
C MET A 302 -16.12 -16.92 -25.29
N GLY A 303 -16.68 -17.46 -26.37
CA GLY A 303 -16.55 -18.89 -26.69
C GLY A 303 -17.02 -19.79 -25.54
N ASN A 304 -16.24 -20.83 -25.25
CA ASN A 304 -16.51 -21.72 -24.11
C ASN A 304 -15.75 -21.29 -22.83
N PHE A 305 -15.00 -20.19 -22.89
CA PHE A 305 -14.14 -19.78 -21.78
C PHE A 305 -14.96 -19.07 -20.70
N SER A 306 -15.62 -17.96 -21.05
CA SER A 306 -16.46 -17.18 -20.13
C SER A 306 -17.88 -16.98 -20.68
N MET A 307 -18.87 -17.06 -19.78
CA MET A 307 -20.27 -16.71 -20.03
C MET A 307 -20.86 -16.10 -18.77
N GLU A 308 -21.24 -14.82 -18.82
CA GLU A 308 -21.65 -14.05 -17.65
C GLU A 308 -22.86 -13.16 -17.96
N LEU A 309 -23.70 -12.91 -16.95
CA LEU A 309 -24.74 -11.89 -17.04
C LEU A 309 -24.10 -10.51 -16.93
N CYS A 310 -24.12 -9.72 -18.01
CA CYS A 310 -23.52 -8.40 -18.01
C CYS A 310 -24.22 -7.42 -18.97
N GLY A 311 -24.63 -6.29 -18.39
CA GLY A 311 -25.20 -5.15 -19.11
C GLY A 311 -24.17 -4.11 -19.54
N GLY A 312 -22.88 -4.45 -19.55
CA GLY A 312 -21.76 -3.58 -19.93
C GLY A 312 -21.47 -3.54 -21.42
N THR A 313 -20.61 -2.59 -21.82
CA THR A 313 -20.03 -2.56 -23.16
C THR A 313 -18.77 -3.42 -23.20
N HIS A 314 -18.61 -4.21 -24.25
CA HIS A 314 -17.47 -5.11 -24.44
C HIS A 314 -16.81 -4.90 -25.81
N CYS A 315 -15.59 -5.41 -25.95
CA CYS A 315 -14.95 -5.57 -27.25
C CYS A 315 -15.76 -6.52 -28.14
N SER A 316 -15.55 -6.48 -29.47
CA SER A 316 -16.15 -7.48 -30.36
C SER A 316 -15.38 -8.81 -30.37
N SER A 317 -14.13 -8.80 -29.93
CA SER A 317 -13.29 -9.99 -29.80
C SER A 317 -12.28 -9.81 -28.66
N THR A 318 -11.81 -10.91 -28.07
CA THR A 318 -10.83 -10.85 -26.97
C THR A 318 -9.49 -10.25 -27.41
N GLY A 319 -9.12 -10.34 -28.69
CA GLY A 319 -7.86 -9.78 -29.20
C GLY A 319 -7.82 -8.25 -29.18
N GLU A 320 -8.98 -7.58 -29.20
CA GLU A 320 -9.07 -6.12 -29.09
C GLU A 320 -8.70 -5.58 -27.70
N VAL A 321 -8.74 -6.44 -26.67
CA VAL A 321 -8.27 -6.13 -25.32
C VAL A 321 -6.80 -5.71 -25.36
N GLY A 322 -6.01 -6.36 -26.22
CA GLY A 322 -4.56 -6.25 -26.23
C GLY A 322 -3.96 -6.83 -24.94
N LEU A 323 -2.70 -6.46 -24.68
CA LEU A 323 -1.97 -6.97 -23.51
C LEU A 323 -2.70 -6.62 -22.21
N VAL A 324 -2.87 -7.61 -21.33
CA VAL A 324 -3.39 -7.44 -19.98
C VAL A 324 -2.24 -7.59 -18.98
N LYS A 325 -2.10 -6.61 -18.08
CA LYS A 325 -1.10 -6.66 -17.00
C LYS A 325 -1.79 -6.53 -15.65
N LEU A 326 -1.66 -7.54 -14.80
CA LEU A 326 -1.98 -7.45 -13.38
C LEU A 326 -0.90 -6.59 -12.71
N VAL A 327 -1.33 -5.49 -12.09
CA VAL A 327 -0.45 -4.48 -11.48
C VAL A 327 -0.23 -4.77 -10.00
N SER A 328 -1.27 -5.22 -9.32
CA SER A 328 -1.22 -5.48 -7.88
C SER A 328 -2.28 -6.48 -7.45
N GLU A 329 -1.98 -7.18 -6.36
CA GLU A 329 -2.91 -7.97 -5.56
C GLU A 329 -2.84 -7.47 -4.12
N SER A 330 -3.99 -7.28 -3.46
CA SER A 330 -4.03 -6.87 -2.05
C SER A 330 -5.30 -7.32 -1.34
N GLY A 331 -5.18 -7.56 -0.02
CA GLY A 331 -6.33 -7.77 0.86
C GLY A 331 -7.06 -6.45 1.16
N ILE A 332 -8.39 -6.46 1.10
CA ILE A 332 -9.24 -5.25 1.31
C ILE A 332 -10.27 -5.42 2.44
N GLY A 333 -10.18 -6.50 3.20
CA GLY A 333 -11.07 -6.85 4.30
C GLY A 333 -11.03 -8.36 4.59
N ALA A 334 -11.71 -8.79 5.65
CA ALA A 334 -11.80 -10.21 5.99
C ALA A 334 -12.41 -11.01 4.84
N GLY A 335 -11.64 -11.97 4.29
CA GLY A 335 -12.07 -12.83 3.19
C GLY A 335 -12.24 -12.14 1.83
N LEU A 336 -11.75 -10.91 1.66
CA LEU A 336 -11.87 -10.13 0.42
C LEU A 336 -10.52 -9.67 -0.10
N ARG A 337 -10.33 -9.86 -1.41
CA ARG A 337 -9.10 -9.53 -2.12
C ARG A 337 -9.38 -8.71 -3.36
N ARG A 338 -8.37 -8.01 -3.83
CA ARG A 338 -8.43 -7.10 -4.96
C ARG A 338 -7.28 -7.35 -5.90
N ILE A 339 -7.61 -7.48 -7.18
CA ILE A 339 -6.66 -7.36 -8.28
C ILE A 339 -6.91 -6.03 -9.00
N GLU A 340 -5.84 -5.27 -9.23
CA GLU A 340 -5.86 -4.16 -10.19
C GLU A 340 -5.09 -4.56 -11.43
N ALA A 341 -5.63 -4.19 -12.59
CA ALA A 341 -5.01 -4.49 -13.88
C ALA A 341 -5.19 -3.34 -14.87
N VAL A 342 -4.34 -3.33 -15.89
CA VAL A 342 -4.38 -2.40 -17.02
C VAL A 342 -4.36 -3.18 -18.34
N THR A 343 -4.97 -2.59 -19.38
CA THR A 343 -5.06 -3.23 -20.70
C THR A 343 -4.60 -2.29 -21.82
N GLY A 344 -4.32 -2.86 -23.00
CA GLY A 344 -4.04 -2.12 -24.23
C GLY A 344 -2.93 -1.07 -24.08
N ASP A 345 -3.22 0.17 -24.44
CA ASP A 345 -2.25 1.27 -24.39
C ASP A 345 -1.79 1.59 -22.96
N TYR A 346 -2.65 1.44 -21.95
CA TYR A 346 -2.27 1.66 -20.56
C TYR A 346 -1.33 0.57 -20.03
N ALA A 347 -1.51 -0.69 -20.47
CA ALA A 347 -0.54 -1.75 -20.21
C ALA A 347 0.81 -1.46 -20.89
N ARG A 348 0.79 -1.04 -22.16
CA ARG A 348 2.01 -0.63 -22.88
C ARG A 348 2.74 0.50 -22.15
N ASP A 349 2.00 1.50 -21.67
CA ASP A 349 2.59 2.64 -20.97
C ASP A 349 3.11 2.27 -19.58
N TYR A 350 2.49 1.30 -18.90
CA TYR A 350 3.05 0.68 -17.69
C TYR A 350 4.43 0.07 -17.97
N PHE A 351 4.55 -0.81 -18.98
CA PHE A 351 5.84 -1.43 -19.32
C PHE A 351 6.90 -0.41 -19.76
N ARG A 352 6.51 0.65 -20.48
CA ARG A 352 7.45 1.73 -20.85
C ARG A 352 8.01 2.46 -19.63
N LYS A 353 7.20 2.67 -18.58
CA LYS A 353 7.66 3.27 -17.33
C LYS A 353 8.65 2.34 -16.62
N GLU A 354 8.32 1.07 -16.49
CA GLU A 354 9.21 0.06 -15.87
C GLU A 354 10.53 -0.09 -16.64
N GLU A 355 10.47 -0.17 -17.98
CA GLU A 355 11.65 -0.25 -18.83
C GLU A 355 12.54 0.98 -18.68
N LYS A 356 11.95 2.18 -18.54
CA LYS A 356 12.69 3.42 -18.31
C LYS A 356 13.44 3.38 -16.98
N VAL A 357 12.78 2.98 -15.89
CA VAL A 357 13.40 2.84 -14.56
C VAL A 357 14.57 1.85 -14.61
N LEU A 358 14.38 0.70 -15.25
CA LEU A 358 15.42 -0.31 -15.40
C LEU A 358 16.62 0.23 -16.21
N LYS A 359 16.38 0.98 -17.29
CA LYS A 359 17.44 1.62 -18.09
C LYS A 359 18.20 2.68 -17.31
N GLU A 360 17.51 3.49 -16.50
CA GLU A 360 18.13 4.49 -15.64
C GLU A 360 19.01 3.83 -14.56
N ALA A 361 18.55 2.76 -13.93
CA ALA A 361 19.34 1.96 -12.99
C ALA A 361 20.57 1.35 -13.66
N ALA A 362 20.41 0.74 -14.84
CA ALA A 362 21.51 0.17 -15.61
C ALA A 362 22.58 1.21 -15.97
N LEU A 363 22.15 2.42 -16.38
CA LEU A 363 23.05 3.53 -16.67
C LEU A 363 23.83 3.98 -15.42
N ALA A 364 23.15 4.14 -14.29
CA ALA A 364 23.79 4.53 -13.02
C ALA A 364 24.83 3.49 -12.56
N LEU A 365 24.52 2.21 -12.76
CA LEU A 365 25.39 1.08 -12.43
C LEU A 365 26.45 0.79 -13.51
N LYS A 366 26.39 1.49 -14.65
CA LYS A 366 27.25 1.30 -15.83
C LYS A 366 27.24 -0.15 -16.32
N THR A 367 26.05 -0.73 -16.47
CA THR A 367 25.83 -2.11 -16.90
C THR A 367 24.65 -2.19 -17.88
N LEU A 368 24.32 -3.38 -18.37
CA LEU A 368 23.14 -3.61 -19.21
C LEU A 368 21.90 -3.88 -18.34
N PRO A 369 20.67 -3.56 -18.82
CA PRO A 369 19.42 -3.79 -18.07
C PRO A 369 19.28 -5.19 -17.45
N HIS A 370 19.61 -6.24 -18.21
CA HIS A 370 19.51 -7.62 -17.73
C HIS A 370 20.63 -8.03 -16.75
N GLU A 371 21.68 -7.22 -16.61
CA GLU A 371 22.79 -7.45 -15.68
C GLU A 371 22.65 -6.65 -14.37
N VAL A 372 21.64 -5.77 -14.27
CA VAL A 372 21.40 -4.90 -13.10
C VAL A 372 21.41 -5.69 -11.80
N GLY A 373 20.68 -6.80 -11.72
CA GLY A 373 20.61 -7.64 -10.50
C GLY A 373 21.99 -8.14 -10.07
N LYS A 374 22.74 -8.77 -10.99
CA LYS A 374 24.10 -9.26 -10.75
C LYS A 374 25.07 -8.13 -10.35
N LYS A 375 24.92 -6.95 -10.97
CA LYS A 375 25.76 -5.80 -10.65
C LYS A 375 25.49 -5.26 -9.24
N ILE A 376 24.23 -5.24 -8.82
CA ILE A 376 23.83 -4.89 -7.45
C ILE A 376 24.44 -5.88 -6.46
N GLU A 377 24.32 -7.19 -6.69
CA GLU A 377 24.91 -8.22 -5.82
C GLU A 377 26.43 -8.04 -5.66
N THR A 378 27.13 -7.79 -6.78
CA THR A 378 28.57 -7.53 -6.78
C THR A 378 28.91 -6.29 -5.94
N LEU A 379 28.18 -5.19 -6.12
CA LEU A 379 28.40 -3.95 -5.36
C LEU A 379 28.15 -4.14 -3.86
N LEU A 380 27.12 -4.91 -3.47
CA LEU A 380 26.84 -5.21 -2.07
C LEU A 380 27.95 -6.05 -1.44
N GLN A 381 28.51 -7.02 -2.19
CA GLN A 381 29.67 -7.79 -1.75
C GLN A 381 30.93 -6.93 -1.62
N ASP A 382 31.19 -6.07 -2.60
CA ASP A 382 32.32 -5.13 -2.59
C ASP A 382 32.22 -4.16 -1.41
N LEU A 383 31.03 -3.61 -1.12
CA LEU A 383 30.79 -2.74 0.03
C LEU A 383 31.15 -3.45 1.34
N LYS A 384 30.64 -4.67 1.53
CA LYS A 384 30.94 -5.47 2.73
C LYS A 384 32.43 -5.80 2.86
N GLN A 385 33.12 -6.04 1.74
CA GLN A 385 34.56 -6.28 1.74
C GLN A 385 35.35 -5.00 2.07
N LYS A 386 34.94 -3.85 1.54
CA LYS A 386 35.55 -2.55 1.83
C LYS A 386 35.36 -2.13 3.28
N GLU A 387 34.21 -2.41 3.87
CA GLU A 387 33.97 -2.20 5.31
C GLU A 387 34.95 -3.01 6.17
N LYS A 388 35.17 -4.29 5.86
CA LYS A 388 36.17 -5.12 6.54
C LYS A 388 37.60 -4.62 6.37
N GLU A 389 37.96 -4.16 5.16
CA GLU A 389 39.27 -3.57 4.90
C GLU A 389 39.48 -2.28 5.71
N LEU A 390 38.44 -1.45 5.85
CA LEU A 390 38.47 -0.24 6.67
C LEU A 390 38.68 -0.58 8.15
N GLU A 391 37.96 -1.56 8.70
CA GLU A 391 38.13 -2.03 10.07
C GLU A 391 39.56 -2.55 10.31
N ALA A 392 40.09 -3.37 9.38
CA ALA A 392 41.44 -3.90 9.47
C ALA A 392 42.51 -2.79 9.41
N LEU A 393 42.33 -1.79 8.56
CA LEU A 393 43.24 -0.65 8.44
C LEU A 393 43.20 0.21 9.70
N GLN A 394 42.01 0.47 10.26
CA GLN A 394 41.84 1.19 11.52
C GLN A 394 42.54 0.46 12.67
N ALA A 395 42.39 -0.87 12.76
CA ALA A 395 43.09 -1.67 13.77
C ALA A 395 44.62 -1.60 13.61
N LYS A 396 45.13 -1.62 12.37
CA LYS A 396 46.57 -1.47 12.08
C LYS A 396 47.10 -0.09 12.49
N LEU A 397 46.36 0.97 12.18
CA LEU A 397 46.70 2.35 12.58
C LEU A 397 46.73 2.49 14.10
N ALA A 398 45.75 1.93 14.81
CA ALA A 398 45.73 1.92 16.28
C ALA A 398 46.96 1.19 16.87
N LYS A 399 47.37 0.07 16.28
CA LYS A 399 48.58 -0.67 16.70
C LYS A 399 49.87 0.12 16.48
N GLN A 400 49.96 0.89 15.39
CA GLN A 400 51.11 1.76 15.13
C GLN A 400 51.15 2.93 16.12
N ALA A 401 50.02 3.61 16.32
CA ALA A 401 49.90 4.69 17.31
C ALA A 401 50.29 4.23 18.73
N THR A 402 49.99 2.97 19.08
CA THR A 402 50.42 2.38 20.36
C THR A 402 51.95 2.44 20.54
N GLY A 403 52.73 2.17 19.49
CA GLY A 403 54.20 2.23 19.56
C GLY A 403 54.72 3.64 19.82
N ASP A 404 54.15 4.63 19.11
CA ASP A 404 54.53 6.04 19.27
C ASP A 404 54.13 6.59 20.64
N ILE A 405 52.98 6.17 21.17
CA ILE A 405 52.49 6.59 22.49
C ILE A 405 53.32 5.97 23.63
N LEU A 406 53.82 4.73 23.46
CA LEU A 406 54.70 4.12 24.47
C LEU A 406 56.04 4.83 24.63
N ASN A 407 56.45 5.64 23.64
CA ASN A 407 57.62 6.51 23.78
C ASN A 407 57.33 7.78 24.62
N GLN A 408 56.06 8.05 24.96
CA GLN A 408 55.62 9.19 25.77
C GLN A 408 55.39 8.82 27.25
N VAL A 409 55.91 7.68 27.70
CA VAL A 409 55.83 7.28 29.12
C VAL A 409 56.56 8.32 29.97
N GLU A 410 55.83 8.93 30.90
CA GLU A 410 56.37 9.81 31.93
C GLU A 410 56.30 9.14 33.31
N THR A 411 57.14 9.58 34.25
CA THR A 411 57.13 9.08 35.63
C THR A 411 56.57 10.16 36.56
N ILE A 412 55.49 9.84 37.27
CA ILE A 412 54.86 10.71 38.27
C ILE A 412 54.93 10.01 39.61
N ASN A 413 55.69 10.55 40.57
CA ASN A 413 55.89 9.96 41.91
C ASN A 413 56.16 8.44 41.87
N GLU A 414 57.17 8.03 41.09
CA GLU A 414 57.60 6.64 40.88
C GLU A 414 56.62 5.73 40.11
N VAL A 415 55.48 6.25 39.66
CA VAL A 415 54.50 5.54 38.85
C VAL A 415 54.61 5.94 37.38
N LYS A 416 54.61 4.95 36.48
CA LYS A 416 54.56 5.21 35.02
C LYS A 416 53.18 5.72 34.63
N ALA A 417 53.13 6.81 33.88
CA ALA A 417 51.91 7.37 33.34
C ALA A 417 52.07 7.62 31.83
N ILE A 418 50.97 7.44 31.10
CA ILE A 418 50.83 7.87 29.71
C ILE A 418 49.62 8.79 29.66
N ILE A 419 49.86 10.05 29.29
CA ILE A 419 48.84 11.07 29.17
C ILE A 419 48.97 11.68 27.79
N ALA A 420 48.09 11.29 26.86
CA ALA A 420 48.26 11.64 25.45
C ALA A 420 46.93 11.95 24.75
N GLN A 421 46.98 12.91 23.83
CA GLN A 421 45.93 13.09 22.85
C GLN A 421 46.20 12.17 21.65
N VAL A 422 45.18 11.43 21.23
CA VAL A 422 45.25 10.43 20.16
C VAL A 422 44.17 10.67 19.14
N GLN A 423 44.37 10.14 17.93
CA GLN A 423 43.42 10.27 16.84
C GLN A 423 42.78 8.91 16.55
N VAL A 424 41.54 8.74 17.03
CA VAL A 424 40.74 7.52 16.85
C VAL A 424 39.29 7.91 16.55
N PRO A 425 38.53 7.08 15.78
CA PRO A 425 37.23 7.48 15.27
C PRO A 425 36.12 7.53 16.33
N ASP A 426 36.21 6.70 17.37
CA ASP A 426 35.17 6.56 18.38
C ASP A 426 35.72 6.08 19.75
N MET A 427 34.82 6.01 20.74
CA MET A 427 35.14 5.60 22.11
C MET A 427 35.59 4.14 22.21
N ASN A 428 35.08 3.25 21.35
CA ASN A 428 35.47 1.85 21.35
C ASN A 428 36.93 1.71 20.92
N SER A 429 37.31 2.39 19.83
CA SER A 429 38.68 2.47 19.35
C SER A 429 39.62 3.09 20.39
N LEU A 430 39.19 4.15 21.08
CA LEU A 430 39.95 4.79 22.17
C LEU A 430 40.19 3.84 23.33
N ARG A 431 39.18 3.07 23.72
CA ARG A 431 39.27 2.06 24.77
C ARG A 431 40.22 0.93 24.37
N SER A 432 40.06 0.37 23.18
CA SER A 432 40.93 -0.70 22.68
C SER A 432 42.39 -0.27 22.60
N LEU A 433 42.67 0.99 22.22
CA LEU A 433 44.01 1.56 22.25
C LEU A 433 44.56 1.66 23.68
N ALA A 434 43.74 2.14 24.63
CA ALA A 434 44.14 2.22 26.03
C ALA A 434 44.44 0.84 26.64
N ASP A 435 43.63 -0.18 26.32
CA ASP A 435 43.88 -1.57 26.76
C ASP A 435 45.19 -2.12 26.18
N LEU A 436 45.46 -1.91 24.89
CA LEU A 436 46.72 -2.32 24.25
C LEU A 436 47.96 -1.64 24.87
N ILE A 437 47.85 -0.35 25.20
CA ILE A 437 48.92 0.39 25.87
C ILE A 437 49.14 -0.14 27.28
N LYS A 438 48.07 -0.36 28.04
CA LYS A 438 48.11 -0.92 29.40
C LYS A 438 48.80 -2.26 29.44
N ASP A 439 48.44 -3.17 28.53
CA ASP A 439 49.03 -4.51 28.45
C ASP A 439 50.54 -4.47 28.16
N LYS A 440 51.00 -3.50 27.36
CA LYS A 440 52.44 -3.31 27.08
C LYS A 440 53.20 -2.57 28.19
N LEU A 441 52.54 -1.65 28.89
CA LEU A 441 53.14 -0.87 29.98
C LEU A 441 53.35 -1.72 31.24
N GLY A 442 52.50 -2.75 31.44
CA GLY A 442 52.55 -3.68 32.56
C GLY A 442 51.96 -3.10 33.85
N SER A 443 52.59 -2.06 34.39
CA SER A 443 52.11 -1.28 35.55
C SER A 443 52.15 0.21 35.22
N GLY A 444 51.02 0.91 35.37
CA GLY A 444 50.92 2.33 35.08
C GLY A 444 49.49 2.89 35.01
N VAL A 445 49.41 4.20 34.80
CA VAL A 445 48.17 4.94 34.56
C VAL A 445 48.12 5.41 33.11
N ILE A 446 47.02 5.16 32.42
CA ILE A 446 46.81 5.58 31.03
C ILE A 446 45.64 6.56 31.00
N VAL A 447 45.84 7.76 30.46
CA VAL A 447 44.78 8.74 30.18
C VAL A 447 44.91 9.17 28.72
N LEU A 448 43.92 8.80 27.91
CA LEU A 448 43.89 9.17 26.50
C LEU A 448 42.70 10.09 26.22
N GLY A 449 42.93 11.10 25.37
CA GLY A 449 41.90 11.99 24.84
C GLY A 449 41.81 11.91 23.32
N ALA A 450 40.62 11.76 22.75
CA ALA A 450 40.39 11.79 21.30
C ALA A 450 39.37 12.85 20.93
N THR A 451 39.80 13.83 20.15
CA THR A 451 38.96 14.93 19.65
C THR A 451 38.29 14.55 18.34
N SER A 452 36.99 14.82 18.26
CA SER A 452 36.20 14.85 17.03
C SER A 452 35.63 16.27 16.84
N LYS A 453 35.06 16.58 15.67
CA LYS A 453 34.62 17.95 15.32
C LYS A 453 33.81 18.65 16.43
N ASP A 454 32.92 17.93 17.10
CA ASP A 454 31.96 18.55 18.03
C ASP A 454 32.12 18.10 19.50
N LYS A 455 33.07 17.20 19.79
CA LYS A 455 33.24 16.61 21.12
C LYS A 455 34.62 15.99 21.30
N VAL A 456 35.02 15.83 22.56
CA VAL A 456 36.20 15.05 22.96
C VAL A 456 35.79 13.86 23.80
N ASN A 457 36.40 12.72 23.55
CA ASN A 457 36.24 11.50 24.33
C ASN A 457 37.51 11.26 25.14
N PHE A 458 37.36 10.81 26.39
CA PHE A 458 38.47 10.44 27.25
C PHE A 458 38.30 9.03 27.80
N VAL A 459 39.42 8.32 27.94
CA VAL A 459 39.50 7.02 28.62
C VAL A 459 40.62 7.10 29.65
N THR A 460 40.36 6.59 30.85
CA THR A 460 41.39 6.37 31.88
C THR A 460 41.43 4.90 32.27
N MET A 461 42.62 4.34 32.37
CA MET A 461 42.87 2.99 32.89
C MET A 461 43.98 3.03 33.94
N VAL A 462 43.80 2.27 35.02
CA VAL A 462 44.77 2.13 36.11
C VAL A 462 45.01 0.64 36.33
N THR A 463 46.28 0.23 36.38
CA THR A 463 46.62 -1.18 36.60
C THR A 463 46.29 -1.64 38.02
N PRO A 464 46.00 -2.94 38.26
CA PRO A 464 45.49 -3.43 39.54
C PRO A 464 46.39 -3.13 40.75
N ASP A 465 47.71 -3.16 40.55
CA ASP A 465 48.71 -2.85 41.58
C ASP A 465 48.65 -1.39 42.04
N LEU A 466 48.31 -0.47 41.13
CA LEU A 466 48.17 0.95 41.44
C LEU A 466 46.80 1.29 42.03
N VAL A 467 45.76 0.54 41.65
CA VAL A 467 44.45 0.64 42.31
C VAL A 467 44.58 0.27 43.79
N GLN A 468 45.34 -0.78 44.11
CA GLN A 468 45.63 -1.17 45.50
C GLN A 468 46.44 -0.11 46.27
N LYS A 469 47.25 0.69 45.57
CA LYS A 469 47.96 1.85 46.13
C LYS A 469 47.09 3.10 46.25
N GLY A 470 45.78 3.01 45.99
CA GLY A 470 44.83 4.10 46.21
C GLY A 470 44.49 4.96 44.99
N LEU A 471 44.99 4.60 43.80
CA LEU A 471 44.61 5.30 42.57
C LEU A 471 43.24 4.87 42.08
N HIS A 472 42.48 5.80 41.51
CA HIS A 472 41.12 5.53 41.04
C HIS A 472 40.85 6.19 39.68
N ALA A 473 40.71 5.36 38.63
CA ALA A 473 40.49 5.80 37.25
C ALA A 473 39.26 6.72 37.13
N GLY A 474 38.15 6.37 37.77
CA GLY A 474 36.94 7.20 37.80
C GLY A 474 37.15 8.62 38.35
N ASN A 475 37.98 8.79 39.39
CA ASN A 475 38.23 10.09 40.00
C ASN A 475 39.15 10.96 39.13
N ILE A 476 40.18 10.35 38.53
CA ILE A 476 41.08 11.01 37.59
C ILE A 476 40.28 11.52 36.38
N LEU A 477 39.45 10.66 35.80
CA LEU A 477 38.69 11.01 34.60
C LEU A 477 37.60 12.06 34.87
N LYS A 478 36.99 12.04 36.06
CA LYS A 478 35.98 13.04 36.44
C LYS A 478 36.55 14.45 36.42
N GLU A 479 37.73 14.65 37.02
CA GLU A 479 38.41 15.96 37.02
C GLU A 479 38.91 16.33 35.62
N THR A 480 39.40 15.35 34.86
CA THR A 480 39.82 15.51 33.45
C THR A 480 38.67 16.01 32.57
N ALA A 481 37.54 15.28 32.54
CA ALA A 481 36.41 15.57 31.68
C ALA A 481 35.74 16.91 32.02
N LYS A 482 35.75 17.31 33.29
CA LYS A 482 35.16 18.57 33.77
C LYS A 482 35.79 19.79 33.08
N VAL A 483 37.10 19.76 32.81
CA VAL A 483 37.81 20.85 32.09
C VAL A 483 37.29 21.00 30.66
N ALA A 484 36.95 19.89 30.00
CA ALA A 484 36.38 19.88 28.65
C ALA A 484 34.85 20.02 28.61
N GLY A 485 34.22 20.50 29.70
CA GLY A 485 32.75 20.64 29.79
C GLY A 485 32.01 19.30 29.74
N GLY A 486 32.70 18.23 30.14
CA GLY A 486 32.19 16.88 30.25
C GLY A 486 31.92 16.46 31.69
N GLY A 487 31.36 15.27 31.84
CA GLY A 487 31.12 14.65 33.13
C GLY A 487 31.15 13.13 32.98
N GLY A 488 31.60 12.45 34.02
CA GLY A 488 31.72 11.01 34.01
C GLY A 488 32.18 10.43 35.34
N GLY A 489 32.12 9.11 35.41
CA GLY A 489 32.60 8.28 36.50
C GLY A 489 32.87 6.89 35.95
N GLY A 490 33.61 6.09 36.70
CA GLY A 490 33.96 4.75 36.28
C GLY A 490 34.43 3.93 37.45
N ARG A 491 34.82 2.70 37.17
CA ARG A 491 35.38 1.80 38.17
C ARG A 491 36.79 2.28 38.58
N PRO A 492 37.35 1.74 39.67
CA PRO A 492 38.72 2.06 40.07
C PRO A 492 39.76 1.76 39.00
N ASP A 493 39.54 0.72 38.19
CA ASP A 493 40.45 0.23 37.14
C ASP A 493 40.24 0.89 35.77
N MET A 494 39.02 1.38 35.46
CA MET A 494 38.70 1.94 34.15
C MET A 494 37.54 2.94 34.22
N ALA A 495 37.68 4.05 33.49
CA ALA A 495 36.62 5.03 33.30
C ALA A 495 36.59 5.56 31.85
N GLN A 496 35.40 6.02 31.42
CA GLN A 496 35.20 6.67 30.12
C GLN A 496 34.31 7.91 30.28
N ALA A 497 34.57 8.95 29.49
CA ALA A 497 33.82 10.20 29.57
C ALA A 497 33.86 10.97 28.24
N GLY A 498 32.81 11.74 27.98
CA GLY A 498 32.74 12.69 26.86
C GLY A 498 32.71 14.13 27.36
N GLY A 499 33.27 15.06 26.57
CA GLY A 499 33.26 16.50 26.80
C GLY A 499 32.82 17.25 25.54
N LYS A 500 32.18 18.42 25.75
CA LYS A 500 31.63 19.26 24.67
C LYS A 500 32.61 20.30 24.12
N LYS A 501 33.80 20.42 24.74
CA LYS A 501 34.82 21.43 24.40
C LYS A 501 36.11 20.75 23.90
N PRO A 502 36.17 20.32 22.63
CA PRO A 502 37.36 19.65 22.09
C PRO A 502 38.63 20.52 22.12
N GLU A 503 38.49 21.84 22.05
CA GLU A 503 39.59 22.82 22.17
C GLU A 503 40.28 22.79 23.55
N MET A 504 39.59 22.29 24.58
CA MET A 504 40.10 22.17 25.95
C MET A 504 40.80 20.82 26.21
N ALA A 505 40.95 19.96 25.20
CA ALA A 505 41.49 18.61 25.37
C ALA A 505 42.90 18.57 25.98
N SER A 506 43.79 19.46 25.54
CA SER A 506 45.15 19.55 26.10
C SER A 506 45.12 19.93 27.58
N GLN A 507 44.32 20.94 27.94
CA GLN A 507 44.19 21.40 29.33
C GLN A 507 43.54 20.34 30.23
N ALA A 508 42.60 19.56 29.69
CA ALA A 508 42.00 18.43 30.38
C ALA A 508 43.04 17.35 30.69
N LEU A 509 43.91 17.02 29.73
CA LEU A 509 44.99 16.06 29.92
C LEU A 509 46.03 16.55 30.94
N ASP A 510 46.38 17.84 30.94
CA ASP A 510 47.23 18.42 31.98
C ASP A 510 46.59 18.31 33.37
N LYS A 511 45.26 18.49 33.45
CA LYS A 511 44.52 18.28 34.70
C LYS A 511 44.56 16.83 35.18
N ALA A 512 44.56 15.88 34.26
CA ALA A 512 44.72 14.47 34.58
C ALA A 512 46.08 14.21 35.26
N ARG A 513 47.16 14.81 34.74
CA ARG A 513 48.52 14.74 35.31
C ARG A 513 48.56 15.22 36.76
N GLU A 514 48.00 16.41 37.02
CA GLU A 514 47.90 16.97 38.38
C GLU A 514 47.12 16.04 39.32
N THR A 515 46.02 15.47 38.83
CA THR A 515 45.13 14.63 39.63
C THR A 515 45.78 13.30 39.98
N ILE A 516 46.58 12.72 39.08
CA ILE A 516 47.38 11.52 39.34
C ILE A 516 48.40 11.81 40.45
N ALA A 517 49.16 12.91 40.34
CA ALA A 517 50.12 13.30 41.36
C ALA A 517 49.46 13.52 42.74
N ALA A 518 48.30 14.19 42.77
CA ALA A 518 47.56 14.46 44.00
C ALA A 518 47.01 13.19 44.67
N GLN A 519 46.60 12.16 43.89
CA GLN A 519 46.18 10.87 44.46
C GLN A 519 47.38 10.11 45.04
N LEU A 520 48.53 10.15 44.37
CA LEU A 520 49.76 9.51 44.82
C LEU A 520 50.37 10.16 46.08
N SER A 521 50.08 11.43 46.35
CA SER A 521 50.56 12.10 47.57
C SER A 521 49.65 11.91 48.80
N ARG A 522 48.49 11.26 48.63
CA ARG A 522 47.49 11.05 49.70
C ARG A 522 47.44 9.60 50.22
N GLY A 523 48.03 8.66 49.51
CA GLY A 523 48.25 7.27 49.95
C GLY A 523 49.71 7.10 50.36
#